data_AF-A0A537VJY7-F1
#
_entry.id   AF-A0A537VJY7-F1
#
_cell.length_a   1.000
_cell.length_b   1.000
_cell.length_c   1.000
_cell.angle_alpha   90.00
_cell.angle_beta   90.00
_cell.angle_gamma   90.00
#
_symmetry.space_group_name_H-M   'P 1'
#
loop_
_entity.id
_entity.type
_entity.pdbx_description
1 polymer ?
#
loop_
_entity_poly.entity_id
_entity_poly.type
_entity_poly.pdbx_seq_one_letter_code
_entity_poly.pdbx_strand_id
1 'polypeptide(L)'
;MVIHEHGDRTQIAVLDDRNLIEHYVAHGKGKSIAGNIYLGRVQNVLAGMEAAFVDIGKGRNAVLYAGEVNYAPEDLEGEAVPRIE
;
A
#
# COMPACT_ATOMS: atom_id res chain seq x y z
N MET A 1 -18.21 -15.50 11.46
CA MET A 1 -17.77 -14.09 11.58
C MET A 1 -19.00 -13.20 11.76
N VAL A 2 -18.98 -12.30 12.75
CA VAL A 2 -20.07 -11.36 13.07
C VAL A 2 -19.51 -9.95 13.06
N ILE A 3 -20.25 -9.00 12.48
CA ILE A 3 -19.85 -7.60 12.40
C ILE A 3 -20.91 -6.74 13.10
N HIS A 4 -20.48 -5.84 13.97
CA HIS A 4 -21.34 -4.87 14.65
C HIS A 4 -20.73 -3.47 14.56
N GLU A 5 -21.50 -2.53 14.03
CA GLU A 5 -21.13 -1.13 13.94
C GLU A 5 -22.02 -0.27 14.86
N HIS A 6 -21.39 0.61 15.65
CA HIS A 6 -22.10 1.58 16.48
C HIS A 6 -21.26 2.87 16.62
N GLY A 7 -21.79 3.99 16.15
CA GLY A 7 -21.05 5.26 16.13
C GLY A 7 -19.84 5.17 15.20
N ASP A 8 -18.65 5.52 15.69
CA ASP A 8 -17.40 5.40 14.95
C ASP A 8 -16.68 4.07 15.20
N ARG A 9 -17.34 3.08 15.80
CA ARG A 9 -16.72 1.81 16.18
C ARG A 9 -17.27 0.66 15.34
N THR A 10 -16.39 -0.01 14.62
CA THR A 10 -16.65 -1.29 13.95
C THR A 10 -16.04 -2.41 14.76
N GLN A 11 -16.81 -3.45 15.07
CA GLN A 11 -16.35 -4.63 15.79
C GLN A 11 -16.54 -5.86 14.91
N ILE A 12 -15.53 -6.72 14.85
CA ILE A 12 -15.56 -7.97 14.10
C ILE A 12 -15.22 -9.10 15.08
N ALA A 13 -16.12 -10.06 15.20
CA ALA A 13 -15.92 -11.27 15.99
C ALA A 13 -15.80 -12.49 15.07
N VAL A 14 -14.70 -13.22 15.18
CA VAL A 14 -14.54 -14.54 14.54
C VAL A 14 -14.94 -15.59 15.57
N LEU A 15 -15.90 -16.43 15.19
CA LEU A 15 -16.49 -17.44 16.06
C LEU A 15 -16.18 -18.82 15.46
N ASP A 16 -15.90 -19.78 16.34
CA ASP A 16 -15.99 -21.22 16.06
C ASP A 16 -17.19 -21.76 16.85
N ASP A 17 -18.23 -22.18 16.14
CA ASP A 17 -19.59 -22.36 16.67
C ASP A 17 -20.11 -21.15 17.46
N ARG A 18 -20.08 -21.23 18.80
CA ARG A 18 -20.47 -20.17 19.74
C ARG A 18 -19.30 -19.65 20.58
N ASN A 19 -18.10 -20.16 20.34
CA ASN A 19 -16.89 -19.75 21.03
C ASN A 19 -16.24 -18.60 20.27
N LEU A 20 -15.92 -17.52 21.00
CA LEU A 20 -15.17 -16.39 20.44
C LEU A 20 -13.70 -16.76 20.32
N ILE A 21 -13.17 -16.71 19.10
CA ILE A 21 -11.77 -17.01 18.80
C ILE A 21 -10.97 -15.74 18.61
N GLU A 22 -11.49 -14.76 17.85
CA GLU A 22 -10.84 -13.47 17.64
C GLU A 22 -11.84 -12.32 17.74
N HIS A 23 -11.39 -11.18 18.27
CA HIS A 23 -12.18 -9.95 18.35
C HIS A 23 -11.33 -8.75 17.90
N TYR A 24 -11.81 -8.07 16.86
CA TYR A 24 -11.21 -6.86 16.32
C TYR A 24 -12.11 -5.67 16.60
N VAL A 25 -11.49 -4.53 16.93
CA VAL A 25 -12.17 -3.26 17.10
C VAL A 25 -11.45 -2.21 16.28
N ALA A 26 -12.14 -1.65 15.29
CA ALA A 26 -11.67 -0.53 14.50
C ALA A 26 -12.44 0.73 14.89
N HIS A 27 -11.71 1.83 15.08
CA HIS A 27 -12.29 3.16 15.22
C HIS A 27 -12.24 3.87 13.87
N GLY A 28 -13.27 4.64 13.53
CA GLY A 28 -13.42 5.35 12.25
C GLY A 28 -12.40 6.47 12.05
N LYS A 29 -11.59 6.78 13.06
CA LYS A 29 -10.55 7.82 13.00
C LYS A 29 -9.19 7.18 12.76
N GLY A 30 -8.63 7.47 11.57
CA GLY A 30 -7.28 7.07 11.19
C GLY A 30 -7.24 5.77 10.39
N LYS A 31 -7.87 5.74 9.21
CA LYS A 31 -7.58 4.68 8.23
C LYS A 31 -6.11 4.79 7.85
N SER A 32 -5.30 3.85 8.33
CA SER A 32 -3.91 3.71 7.87
C SER A 32 -3.92 3.59 6.36
N ILE A 33 -2.95 4.22 5.71
CA ILE A 33 -2.73 4.04 4.27
C ILE A 33 -1.83 2.84 3.97
N ALA A 34 -1.23 2.23 5.02
CA ALA A 34 -0.36 1.06 4.87
C ALA A 34 -1.15 -0.13 4.33
N GLY A 35 -0.55 -0.85 3.37
CA GLY A 35 -1.16 -2.01 2.72
C GLY A 35 -2.18 -1.67 1.62
N ASN A 36 -2.54 -0.39 1.44
CA ASN A 36 -3.38 0.01 0.32
C ASN A 36 -2.61 -0.08 -1.00
N ILE A 37 -3.32 -0.43 -2.07
CA ILE A 37 -2.81 -0.43 -3.44
C ILE A 37 -3.32 0.83 -4.14
N TYR A 38 -2.44 1.53 -4.84
CA TYR A 38 -2.74 2.77 -5.55
C TYR A 38 -2.32 2.66 -7.02
N LEU A 39 -3.11 3.25 -7.91
CA LEU A 39 -2.64 3.64 -9.23
C LEU A 39 -2.06 5.05 -9.12
N GLY A 40 -0.74 5.17 -9.28
CA GLY A 40 -0.03 6.43 -9.15
C GLY A 40 0.58 6.91 -10.48
N ARG A 41 0.93 8.20 -10.54
CA ARG A 41 1.69 8.79 -11.65
C ARG A 41 3.05 9.24 -11.16
N VAL A 42 4.12 8.84 -11.86
CA VAL A 42 5.46 9.35 -11.61
C VAL A 42 5.49 10.86 -11.95
N GLN A 43 5.91 11.67 -11.00
CA GLN A 43 6.01 13.13 -11.13
C GLN A 43 7.45 13.59 -11.34
N ASN A 44 8.42 12.91 -10.71
CA ASN A 44 9.84 13.23 -10.81
C ASN A 44 10.69 11.99 -10.53
N VAL A 45 11.82 11.88 -11.21
CA VAL A 45 12.83 10.85 -11.03
C VAL A 45 14.11 11.49 -10.49
N LEU A 46 14.63 10.93 -9.40
CA LEU A 46 15.86 11.35 -8.75
C LEU A 46 16.93 10.28 -8.95
N ALA A 47 17.59 10.29 -10.11
CA ALA A 47 18.62 9.29 -10.46
C ALA A 47 19.72 9.16 -9.39
N GLY A 48 20.17 10.28 -8.80
CA GLY A 48 21.19 10.26 -7.74
C GLY A 48 20.77 9.58 -6.42
N MET A 49 19.46 9.35 -6.24
CA MET A 49 18.89 8.64 -5.09
C MET A 49 18.29 7.29 -5.48
N GLU A 50 18.36 6.90 -6.76
CA GLU A 50 17.72 5.70 -7.27
C GLU A 50 16.24 5.62 -6.85
N ALA A 51 15.50 6.74 -6.98
CA ALA A 51 14.12 6.86 -6.50
C ALA A 51 13.26 7.77 -7.38
N ALA A 52 11.94 7.57 -7.33
CA ALA A 52 10.94 8.39 -7.99
C ALA A 52 9.88 8.90 -7.01
N PHE A 53 9.42 10.13 -7.22
CA PHE A 53 8.23 10.66 -6.56
C PHE A 53 6.99 10.30 -7.36
N VAL A 54 6.04 9.65 -6.69
CA VAL A 54 4.78 9.16 -7.29
C VAL A 54 3.60 9.86 -6.63
N ASP A 55 2.77 10.53 -7.42
CA ASP A 55 1.48 11.03 -6.94
C ASP A 55 0.49 9.87 -6.82
N ILE A 56 -0.02 9.66 -5.61
CA ILE A 56 -1.01 8.61 -5.27
C ILE A 56 -2.36 9.20 -4.84
N GLY A 57 -2.60 10.50 -5.06
CA GLY A 57 -3.86 11.17 -4.73
C GLY A 57 -4.10 11.41 -3.24
N LYS A 58 -3.03 11.51 -2.43
CA LYS A 58 -3.10 11.74 -0.96
C LYS A 58 -2.61 13.11 -0.51
N GLY A 59 -2.42 14.06 -1.42
CA GLY A 59 -1.96 15.43 -1.12
C GLY A 59 -0.46 15.55 -0.84
N ARG A 60 0.28 14.44 -0.85
CA ARG A 60 1.74 14.38 -0.86
C ARG A 60 2.20 13.22 -1.73
N ASN A 61 3.33 13.38 -2.41
CA ASN A 61 3.91 12.29 -3.20
C ASN A 61 4.44 11.19 -2.29
N ALA A 62 4.28 9.95 -2.73
CA ALA A 62 5.00 8.79 -2.23
C ALA A 62 6.40 8.73 -2.87
N VAL A 63 7.28 7.94 -2.28
CA VAL A 63 8.61 7.63 -2.83
C VAL A 63 8.60 6.15 -3.22
N LEU A 64 9.08 5.86 -4.42
CA LEU A 64 9.32 4.50 -4.92
C LEU A 64 10.81 4.36 -5.23
N TYR A 65 11.49 3.41 -4.59
CA TYR A 65 12.90 3.15 -4.86
C TYR A 65 13.05 2.20 -6.05
N ALA A 66 14.11 2.37 -6.85
CA ALA A 66 14.37 1.55 -8.03
C ALA A 66 14.45 0.04 -7.70
N GLY A 67 15.06 -0.31 -6.55
CA GLY A 67 15.16 -1.70 -6.08
C GLY A 67 13.83 -2.33 -5.64
N GLU A 68 12.75 -1.55 -5.52
CA GLU A 68 11.40 -2.02 -5.19
C GLU A 68 10.50 -2.11 -6.43
N VAL A 69 11.00 -1.71 -7.60
CA VAL A 69 10.29 -1.84 -8.88
C VAL A 69 10.48 -3.26 -9.38
N ASN A 70 9.36 -3.95 -9.59
CA ASN A 70 9.37 -5.23 -10.27
C ASN A 70 9.24 -5.00 -11.79
N TYR A 71 10.12 -5.62 -12.57
CA TYR A 71 10.16 -5.55 -14.02
C TYR A 71 10.50 -6.93 -14.57
N ALA A 72 9.96 -7.27 -15.75
CA ALA A 72 10.36 -8.48 -16.44
C ALA A 72 11.62 -8.19 -17.28
N PRO A 73 12.56 -9.13 -17.44
CA PRO A 73 13.73 -8.93 -18.29
C PRO A 73 13.35 -8.56 -19.74
N GLU A 74 12.20 -9.01 -20.21
CA GLU A 74 11.65 -8.70 -21.52
C GLU A 74 11.21 -7.23 -21.66
N ASP A 75 10.97 -6.54 -20.54
CA ASP A 75 10.62 -5.11 -20.51
C ASP A 75 11.86 -4.21 -20.68
N LEU A 76 13.07 -4.78 -20.64
CA LEU A 76 14.33 -4.04 -20.66
C LEU A 76 15.04 -4.17 -22.01
N GLU A 77 15.55 -3.06 -22.52
CA GLU A 77 16.48 -3.05 -23.65
C GLU A 77 17.92 -3.29 -23.15
N GLY A 78 18.39 -4.54 -23.26
CA GLY A 78 19.79 -4.92 -23.01
C GLY A 78 20.04 -5.74 -21.75
N GLU A 79 21.29 -6.18 -21.56
CA GLU A 79 21.71 -7.08 -20.46
C GLU A 79 22.14 -6.34 -19.16
N ALA A 80 22.05 -5.00 -19.12
CA ALA A 80 22.49 -4.22 -17.97
C ALA A 80 21.41 -4.13 -16.89
N VAL A 81 21.84 -4.00 -15.62
CA VAL A 81 20.93 -3.65 -14.51
C VAL A 81 20.27 -2.32 -14.84
N PRO A 82 18.93 -2.23 -14.88
CA PRO A 82 18.25 -1.00 -15.26
C PRO A 82 18.51 0.08 -14.22
N ARG A 83 18.87 1.27 -14.72
CA ARG A 83 19.00 2.49 -13.91
C ARG A 83 17.74 3.31 -14.07
N ILE A 84 17.30 3.98 -13.01
CA ILE A 84 16.18 4.92 -13.09
C ILE A 84 16.65 6.25 -13.70
N GLU A 85 15.98 6.70 -14.76
CA GLU A 85 16.25 7.96 -15.47
C GLU A 85 14.99 8.80 -15.71
#